data_AF-A0A2J6TBE5-F1
#
_entry.id   AF-A0A2J6TBE5-F1
#
_cell.length_a   1.000
_cell.length_b   1.000
_cell.length_c   1.000
_cell.angle_alpha   90.00
_cell.angle_beta   90.00
_cell.angle_gamma   90.00
#
_symmetry.space_group_name_H-M   'P 1'
#
loop_
_entity.id
_entity.type
_entity.pdbx_description
1 polymer ?
#
loop_
_entity_poly.entity_id
_entity_poly.type
_entity_poly.pdbx_seq_one_letter_code
_entity_poly.pdbx_strand_id
1 'polypeptide(L)'
;MASRVLEVMDPAGVASVDPKSFANSDDKDFALLAKVSAFQLAVDYGNEPLSAVTFPKKMWPRGKPIIVCFLDGYPAQHSFVKKCWAEYQVDLTFEYVDHRGRKSSDVRITFEGEGFQSLIGNAQVSKDKATMTLGAKIWDGSRELRAHILHEGLHMLGFGHEHASPKSPIKWNFDKVYKHFKTMCGWDSETTSVNVLKQHPADQVDASEYDPKSIMHYQIDDSCTQDGSCVLVNLELSDLDKQRLKSMYADNSHTGVAEASPPTLPMASASPPPPTLATVLQLVGGQAKLVGLYSPLVLLLVFGAARVRKLV
;
A
#
# COMPACT_ATOMS: atom_id res chain seq x y z
N MET A 1 -15.01 0.83 -5.56
CA MET A 1 -16.02 0.61 -4.49
C MET A 1 -15.28 0.77 -3.17
N ALA A 2 -15.72 1.67 -2.28
CA ALA A 2 -15.01 1.97 -1.03
C ALA A 2 -15.24 0.89 0.03
N SER A 3 -14.20 0.59 0.82
CA SER A 3 -14.26 -0.29 1.99
C SER A 3 -15.08 0.37 3.12
N ARG A 4 -15.76 -0.39 3.98
CA ARG A 4 -16.51 0.14 5.14
C ARG A 4 -16.00 -0.48 6.43
N VAL A 5 -15.92 0.32 7.50
CA VAL A 5 -15.74 -0.17 8.88
C VAL A 5 -17.12 -0.26 9.55
N LEU A 6 -17.46 -1.41 10.13
CA LEU A 6 -18.75 -1.65 10.80
C LEU A 6 -18.77 -1.07 12.22
N GLU A 7 -19.63 -0.07 12.45
CA GLU A 7 -20.52 -0.04 13.61
C GLU A 7 -21.94 -0.45 13.15
N VAL A 8 -22.65 -1.17 14.02
CA VAL A 8 -23.78 -2.06 13.69
C VAL A 8 -25.05 -1.30 13.28
N MET A 9 -25.56 -1.48 12.06
CA MET A 9 -27.00 -1.32 11.72
C MET A 9 -27.44 -2.25 10.56
N ASP A 10 -28.69 -2.72 10.65
CA ASP A 10 -29.39 -3.79 9.91
C ASP A 10 -29.85 -3.36 8.48
N PRO A 11 -29.86 -4.23 7.44
CA PRO A 11 -30.22 -3.82 6.07
C PRO A 11 -31.62 -4.29 5.63
N ALA A 12 -32.35 -3.39 4.96
CA ALA A 12 -33.53 -3.74 4.17
C ALA A 12 -33.35 -3.34 2.70
N GLY A 13 -33.34 -4.36 1.83
CA GLY A 13 -33.86 -4.41 0.44
C GLY A 13 -33.30 -3.45 -0.63
N VAL A 14 -33.02 -4.00 -1.83
CA VAL A 14 -33.77 -3.73 -3.09
C VAL A 14 -33.12 -4.44 -4.30
N ALA A 15 -33.99 -4.70 -5.28
CA ALA A 15 -33.96 -5.56 -6.47
C ALA A 15 -32.80 -5.45 -7.50
N SER A 16 -32.67 -6.54 -8.25
CA SER A 16 -31.77 -6.85 -9.36
C SER A 16 -32.05 -6.09 -10.66
N VAL A 17 -31.00 -5.82 -11.46
CA VAL A 17 -31.09 -5.32 -12.84
C VAL A 17 -30.22 -6.19 -13.79
N ASP A 18 -30.74 -6.40 -15.00
CA ASP A 18 -30.37 -7.36 -16.06
C ASP A 18 -29.06 -7.00 -16.82
N PRO A 19 -28.13 -7.94 -17.12
CA PRO A 19 -26.76 -7.63 -17.57
C PRO A 19 -26.54 -7.43 -19.10
N LYS A 20 -27.51 -6.96 -19.89
CA LYS A 20 -27.39 -6.91 -21.37
C LYS A 20 -27.35 -5.53 -22.04
N SER A 21 -26.84 -4.50 -21.37
CA SER A 21 -26.34 -3.28 -22.01
C SER A 21 -24.99 -2.97 -21.36
N PHE A 22 -23.86 -2.84 -22.05
CA PHE A 22 -23.58 -2.06 -23.24
C PHE A 22 -22.41 -2.72 -23.99
N ALA A 23 -22.62 -3.02 -25.27
CA ALA A 23 -21.55 -3.21 -26.23
C ALA A 23 -21.38 -1.89 -27.01
N ASN A 24 -20.11 -1.55 -27.29
CA ASN A 24 -19.61 -0.47 -28.16
C ASN A 24 -19.37 0.90 -27.51
N SER A 25 -18.10 1.29 -27.37
CA SER A 25 -17.53 2.45 -28.09
C SER A 25 -16.02 2.67 -27.79
N ASP A 26 -15.20 2.42 -28.81
CA ASP A 26 -14.08 3.21 -29.35
C ASP A 26 -13.06 3.93 -28.45
N ASP A 27 -11.90 3.28 -28.28
CA ASP A 27 -10.51 3.77 -28.52
C ASP A 27 -10.21 5.29 -28.53
N LYS A 28 -10.43 5.98 -27.41
CA LYS A 28 -9.81 7.30 -27.15
C LYS A 28 -9.15 7.47 -25.77
N ASP A 29 -9.19 6.46 -24.90
CA ASP A 29 -8.70 6.59 -23.52
C ASP A 29 -7.19 6.33 -23.36
N PHE A 30 -6.51 5.76 -24.36
CA PHE A 30 -5.07 5.47 -24.27
C PHE A 30 -4.15 6.69 -24.41
N ALA A 31 -4.65 7.84 -24.86
CA ALA A 31 -3.84 9.04 -25.05
C ALA A 31 -3.72 9.94 -23.79
N LEU A 32 -4.55 9.70 -22.76
CA LEU A 32 -4.52 10.47 -21.50
C LEU A 32 -3.48 9.94 -20.51
N LEU A 33 -3.18 8.64 -20.57
CA LEU A 33 -2.19 7.97 -19.72
C LEU A 33 -0.74 8.40 -20.00
N ALA A 34 -0.46 8.99 -21.17
CA ALA A 34 0.89 9.41 -21.55
C ALA A 34 1.25 10.85 -21.12
N LYS A 35 0.32 11.64 -20.56
CA LYS A 35 0.55 13.06 -20.21
C LYS A 35 0.65 13.36 -18.71
N VAL A 36 0.50 12.37 -17.84
CA VAL A 36 0.65 12.56 -16.37
C VAL A 36 2.07 12.17 -15.89
N SER A 37 2.94 11.68 -16.77
CA SER A 37 4.31 11.21 -16.45
C SER A 37 5.35 12.33 -16.19
N ALA A 38 4.94 13.58 -15.98
CA ALA A 38 5.87 14.70 -15.83
C ALA A 38 5.60 15.52 -14.57
N PHE A 39 5.60 14.88 -13.40
CA PHE A 39 5.84 15.57 -12.13
C PHE A 39 6.55 14.64 -11.14
N GLN A 40 7.72 14.14 -11.55
CA GLN A 40 8.65 13.46 -10.66
C GLN A 40 9.62 14.51 -10.11
N LEU A 41 9.29 15.12 -8.97
CA LEU A 41 10.28 15.80 -8.15
C LEU A 41 10.92 14.77 -7.21
N ALA A 42 12.21 14.54 -7.44
CA ALA A 42 13.08 13.80 -6.53
C ALA A 42 13.26 14.61 -5.24
N VAL A 43 12.96 13.99 -4.11
CA VAL A 43 13.39 14.44 -2.79
C VAL A 43 14.31 13.35 -2.26
N ASP A 44 15.57 13.72 -2.02
CA ASP A 44 16.57 12.87 -1.36
C ASP A 44 16.07 12.51 0.06
N TYR A 45 15.83 11.22 0.32
CA TYR A 45 15.50 10.73 1.64
C TYR A 45 16.78 10.44 2.43
N GLY A 46 17.07 11.30 3.40
CA GLY A 46 17.97 11.00 4.52
C GLY A 46 17.36 9.93 5.44
N ASN A 47 18.24 9.23 6.15
CA ASN A 47 18.02 8.04 6.99
C ASN A 47 17.13 8.24 8.25
N GLU A 48 15.90 8.73 8.10
CA GLU A 48 14.89 8.70 9.16
C GLU A 48 13.89 7.55 8.93
N PRO A 49 13.36 6.90 9.98
CA PRO A 49 12.47 5.76 9.81
C PRO A 49 11.18 6.17 9.06
N LEU A 50 11.05 5.65 7.83
CA LEU A 50 9.94 5.91 6.92
C LEU A 50 8.66 5.18 7.35
N SER A 51 7.53 5.64 6.81
CA SER A 51 6.21 5.77 7.46
C SER A 51 5.03 4.72 7.31
N ALA A 52 3.72 5.03 7.11
CA ALA A 52 2.50 4.17 7.28
C ALA A 52 1.75 4.15 8.64
N VAL A 53 0.41 4.16 8.59
CA VAL A 53 -0.52 4.12 9.76
C VAL A 53 -0.83 2.70 10.24
N THR A 54 -0.45 2.39 11.47
CA THR A 54 -0.69 1.07 12.08
C THR A 54 -1.30 1.19 13.47
N PHE A 55 -1.97 0.14 13.94
CA PHE A 55 -2.50 0.01 15.31
C PHE A 55 -1.67 -1.01 16.10
N PRO A 56 -0.58 -0.61 16.79
CA PRO A 56 0.32 -1.56 17.46
C PRO A 56 -0.38 -2.46 18.49
N LYS A 57 -1.35 -1.90 19.22
CA LYS A 57 -2.14 -2.64 20.23
C LYS A 57 -3.06 -3.71 19.63
N LYS A 58 -3.28 -3.68 18.32
CA LYS A 58 -4.14 -4.64 17.59
C LYS A 58 -3.34 -5.66 16.80
N MET A 59 -2.01 -5.68 16.88
CA MET A 59 -1.20 -6.64 16.12
C MET A 59 -1.40 -8.09 16.59
N TRP A 60 -1.21 -9.04 15.67
CA TRP A 60 -1.13 -10.44 16.03
C TRP A 60 0.17 -10.75 16.78
N PRO A 61 0.18 -11.75 17.69
CA PRO A 61 1.41 -12.21 18.29
C PRO A 61 2.42 -12.70 17.24
N ARG A 62 3.66 -12.23 17.32
CA ARG A 62 4.75 -12.65 16.42
C ARG A 62 5.08 -14.14 16.57
N GLY A 63 5.54 -14.76 15.49
CA GLY A 63 5.95 -16.18 15.48
C GLY A 63 4.82 -17.17 15.74
N LYS A 64 3.56 -16.72 15.77
CA LYS A 64 2.38 -17.57 15.90
C LYS A 64 1.62 -17.59 14.56
N PRO A 65 1.09 -18.75 14.16
CA PRO A 65 0.22 -18.79 13.00
C PRO A 65 -1.07 -18.00 13.27
N ILE A 66 -1.54 -17.26 12.27
CA ILE A 66 -2.89 -16.69 12.26
C ILE A 66 -3.82 -17.75 11.68
N ILE A 67 -4.82 -18.18 12.46
CA ILE A 67 -5.73 -19.25 12.06
C ILE A 67 -6.86 -18.66 11.20
N VAL A 68 -6.91 -19.05 9.93
CA VAL A 68 -7.84 -18.53 8.92
C VAL A 68 -8.88 -19.60 8.56
N CYS A 69 -10.15 -19.24 8.61
CA CYS A 69 -11.27 -20.03 8.11
C CYS A 69 -11.95 -19.28 6.96
N PHE A 70 -12.02 -19.91 5.79
CA PHE A 70 -12.96 -19.48 4.74
C PHE A 70 -14.34 -20.03 5.09
N LEU A 71 -15.34 -19.16 5.24
CA LEU A 71 -16.70 -19.55 5.64
C LEU A 71 -17.50 -20.12 4.47
N ASP A 72 -17.22 -19.62 3.28
CA ASP A 72 -17.88 -19.92 2.00
C ASP A 72 -16.89 -19.67 0.84
N GLY A 73 -17.38 -19.62 -0.40
CA GLY A 73 -16.58 -19.38 -1.60
C GLY A 73 -15.99 -20.63 -2.24
N TYR A 74 -15.58 -20.49 -3.49
CA TYR A 74 -15.00 -21.55 -4.31
C TYR A 74 -13.50 -21.73 -4.04
N PRO A 75 -12.94 -22.94 -4.22
CA PRO A 75 -11.51 -23.21 -4.03
C PRO A 75 -10.58 -22.27 -4.82
N ALA A 76 -11.01 -21.80 -6.00
CA ALA A 76 -10.25 -20.84 -6.79
C ALA A 76 -10.15 -19.46 -6.10
N GLN A 77 -11.21 -18.99 -5.45
CA GLN A 77 -11.21 -17.74 -4.69
C GLN A 77 -10.26 -17.85 -3.48
N HIS A 78 -10.34 -18.96 -2.74
CA HIS A 78 -9.45 -19.23 -1.60
C HIS A 78 -7.99 -19.24 -2.04
N SER A 79 -7.69 -19.92 -3.15
CA SER A 79 -6.34 -20.01 -3.71
C SER A 79 -5.83 -18.64 -4.17
N PHE A 80 -6.69 -17.80 -4.73
CA PHE A 80 -6.32 -16.45 -5.15
C PHE A 80 -6.01 -15.55 -3.97
N VAL A 81 -6.80 -15.61 -2.88
CA VAL A 81 -6.50 -14.87 -1.64
C VAL A 81 -5.13 -15.27 -1.08
N LYS A 82 -4.87 -16.58 -0.96
CA LYS A 82 -3.57 -17.11 -0.51
C LYS A 82 -2.41 -16.60 -1.38
N LYS A 83 -2.59 -16.60 -2.70
CA LYS A 83 -1.60 -16.10 -3.65
C LYS A 83 -1.31 -14.61 -3.43
N CYS A 84 -2.34 -13.79 -3.26
CA CYS A 84 -2.16 -12.36 -3.00
C CYS A 84 -1.40 -12.14 -1.69
N TRP A 85 -1.79 -12.80 -0.59
CA TRP A 85 -1.13 -12.62 0.71
C TRP A 85 0.32 -13.13 0.75
N ALA A 86 0.71 -14.04 -0.14
CA ALA A 86 2.11 -14.44 -0.28
C ALA A 86 3.02 -13.26 -0.71
N GLU A 87 2.47 -12.21 -1.31
CA GLU A 87 3.22 -11.05 -1.79
C GLU A 87 3.74 -10.15 -0.66
N TYR A 88 3.18 -10.30 0.54
CA TYR A 88 3.66 -9.59 1.73
C TYR A 88 5.12 -9.88 2.05
N GLN A 89 5.64 -11.07 1.72
CA GLN A 89 7.06 -11.44 1.89
C GLN A 89 7.60 -11.16 3.31
N VAL A 90 6.77 -11.40 4.32
CA VAL A 90 7.13 -11.30 5.75
C VAL A 90 6.98 -12.64 6.43
N ASP A 91 7.59 -12.78 7.62
CA ASP A 91 7.54 -14.00 8.43
C ASP A 91 6.19 -14.13 9.17
N LEU A 92 5.14 -14.30 8.37
CA LEU A 92 3.78 -14.56 8.81
C LEU A 92 3.36 -15.95 8.34
N THR A 93 2.90 -16.76 9.28
CA THR A 93 2.32 -18.06 8.97
C THR A 93 0.80 -17.97 9.02
N PHE A 94 0.13 -18.43 7.98
CA PHE A 94 -1.32 -18.61 7.96
C PHE A 94 -1.65 -20.09 8.04
N GLU A 95 -2.42 -20.48 9.06
CA GLU A 95 -2.95 -21.84 9.18
C GLU A 95 -4.41 -21.86 8.71
N TYR A 96 -4.72 -22.68 7.70
CA TYR A 96 -6.07 -22.74 7.15
C TYR A 96 -6.84 -23.92 7.72
N VAL A 97 -7.97 -23.64 8.35
CA VAL A 97 -8.87 -24.66 8.92
C VAL A 97 -10.16 -24.77 8.10
N ASP A 98 -10.79 -25.94 8.17
CA ASP A 98 -12.12 -26.13 7.60
C ASP A 98 -13.23 -25.51 8.48
N HIS A 99 -14.48 -25.58 8.01
CA HIS A 99 -15.64 -25.03 8.71
C HIS A 99 -15.82 -25.52 10.16
N ARG A 100 -15.30 -26.70 10.51
CA ARG A 100 -15.36 -27.24 11.88
C ARG A 100 -14.41 -26.47 12.81
N GLY A 101 -13.33 -25.92 12.26
CA GLY A 101 -12.38 -25.04 12.95
C GLY A 101 -12.80 -23.57 13.03
N ARG A 102 -13.98 -23.20 12.50
CA ARG A 102 -14.47 -21.79 12.51
C ARG A 102 -14.41 -21.15 13.90
N LYS A 103 -14.88 -21.85 14.94
CA LYS A 103 -14.98 -21.25 16.29
C LYS A 103 -13.62 -21.02 16.95
N SER A 104 -12.60 -21.78 16.54
CA SER A 104 -11.21 -21.62 16.97
C SER A 104 -10.39 -20.72 16.05
N SER A 105 -10.93 -20.28 14.91
CA SER A 105 -10.22 -19.40 13.98
C SER A 105 -10.15 -17.95 14.47
N ASP A 106 -9.05 -17.30 14.12
CA ASP A 106 -8.79 -15.88 14.35
C ASP A 106 -9.52 -15.04 13.29
N VAL A 107 -9.26 -15.36 12.02
CA VAL A 107 -9.78 -14.67 10.85
C VAL A 107 -10.83 -15.54 10.16
N ARG A 108 -12.00 -14.97 9.89
CA ARG A 108 -13.14 -15.63 9.24
C ARG A 108 -13.54 -14.84 8.00
N ILE A 109 -13.32 -15.42 6.83
CA ILE A 109 -13.48 -14.74 5.54
C ILE A 109 -14.77 -15.22 4.87
N THR A 110 -15.65 -14.29 4.53
CA THR A 110 -16.82 -14.51 3.66
C THR A 110 -16.58 -13.90 2.29
N PHE A 111 -17.04 -14.58 1.25
CA PHE A 111 -17.13 -14.08 -0.13
C PHE A 111 -18.56 -13.68 -0.49
N GLU A 112 -19.53 -13.97 0.39
CA GLU A 112 -20.87 -13.42 0.33
C GLU A 112 -20.91 -11.98 0.86
N GLY A 113 -21.80 -11.16 0.29
CA GLY A 113 -21.96 -9.74 0.62
C GLY A 113 -21.50 -8.81 -0.51
N GLU A 114 -21.55 -7.50 -0.25
CA GLU A 114 -21.10 -6.49 -1.20
C GLU A 114 -19.85 -5.75 -0.68
N GLY A 115 -18.86 -5.62 -1.56
CA GLY A 115 -17.65 -4.83 -1.31
C GLY A 115 -16.58 -5.59 -0.51
N PHE A 116 -15.60 -4.82 -0.07
CA PHE A 116 -14.41 -5.31 0.63
C PHE A 116 -14.37 -4.68 2.01
N GLN A 117 -14.16 -5.49 3.05
CA GLN A 117 -14.14 -5.03 4.45
C GLN A 117 -13.30 -5.96 5.29
N SER A 118 -12.65 -5.43 6.31
CA SER A 118 -11.85 -6.21 7.26
C SER A 118 -11.77 -5.50 8.60
N LEU A 119 -11.81 -6.28 9.67
CA LEU A 119 -11.46 -5.78 10.99
C LEU A 119 -9.96 -5.46 11.07
N ILE A 120 -9.62 -4.43 11.85
CA ILE A 120 -8.22 -4.07 12.06
C ILE A 120 -7.59 -5.00 13.08
N GLY A 121 -6.59 -5.76 12.64
CA GLY A 121 -5.77 -6.60 13.51
C GLY A 121 -6.56 -7.70 14.23
N ASN A 122 -6.19 -7.92 15.49
CA ASN A 122 -6.76 -8.92 16.40
C ASN A 122 -8.13 -8.52 17.01
N ALA A 123 -8.82 -7.54 16.43
CA ALA A 123 -10.11 -7.10 16.91
C ALA A 123 -11.12 -8.26 16.94
N GLN A 124 -11.89 -8.33 18.04
CA GLN A 124 -12.79 -9.45 18.31
C GLN A 124 -14.23 -9.11 17.94
N VAL A 125 -14.89 -10.06 17.29
CA VAL A 125 -16.33 -10.08 17.07
C VAL A 125 -16.85 -11.47 17.47
N SER A 126 -18.17 -11.62 17.55
CA SER A 126 -18.79 -12.94 17.76
C SER A 126 -18.17 -13.98 16.81
N LYS A 127 -17.91 -15.19 17.33
CA LYS A 127 -17.34 -16.30 16.54
C LYS A 127 -18.24 -16.72 15.37
N ASP A 128 -19.51 -16.30 15.40
CA ASP A 128 -20.44 -16.53 14.32
C ASP A 128 -20.42 -15.44 13.24
N LYS A 129 -19.66 -14.36 13.40
CA LYS A 129 -19.52 -13.31 12.39
C LYS A 129 -18.20 -13.42 11.63
N ALA A 130 -18.23 -13.09 10.34
CA ALA A 130 -17.02 -12.88 9.56
C ALA A 130 -16.19 -11.72 10.15
N THR A 131 -14.88 -11.81 10.03
CA THR A 131 -13.94 -10.70 10.34
C THR A 131 -13.49 -9.97 9.08
N MET A 132 -13.73 -10.58 7.90
CA MET A 132 -13.38 -10.03 6.60
C MET A 132 -14.41 -10.46 5.56
N THR A 133 -14.78 -9.53 4.70
CA THR A 133 -15.67 -9.72 3.56
C THR A 133 -14.91 -9.40 2.28
N LEU A 134 -14.87 -10.34 1.35
CA LEU A 134 -14.30 -10.19 0.01
C LEU A 134 -15.42 -10.39 -1.03
N GLY A 135 -16.46 -9.54 -0.95
CA GLY A 135 -17.70 -9.62 -1.73
C GLY A 135 -17.59 -9.05 -3.14
N ALA A 136 -16.60 -9.50 -3.91
CA ALA A 136 -16.43 -9.08 -5.30
C ALA A 136 -17.46 -9.75 -6.21
N LYS A 137 -18.13 -8.96 -7.07
CA LYS A 137 -19.10 -9.49 -8.06
C LYS A 137 -18.43 -10.28 -9.18
N ILE A 138 -17.17 -9.95 -9.49
CA ILE A 138 -16.38 -10.59 -10.55
C ILE A 138 -15.02 -11.02 -9.96
N TRP A 139 -14.64 -12.27 -10.21
CA TRP A 139 -13.37 -12.88 -9.79
C TRP A 139 -12.49 -13.16 -11.01
N ASP A 140 -12.04 -12.09 -11.66
CA ASP A 140 -11.30 -12.12 -12.93
C ASP A 140 -9.78 -12.19 -12.76
N GLY A 141 -9.28 -12.10 -11.52
CA GLY A 141 -7.84 -12.05 -11.24
C GLY A 141 -7.17 -10.74 -11.66
N SER A 142 -7.96 -9.67 -11.85
CA SER A 142 -7.48 -8.31 -12.17
C SER A 142 -6.52 -7.76 -11.11
N ARG A 143 -5.74 -6.75 -11.49
CA ARG A 143 -4.83 -6.05 -10.58
C ARG A 143 -5.61 -5.32 -9.49
N GLU A 144 -6.80 -4.83 -9.83
CA GLU A 144 -7.74 -4.16 -8.93
C GLU A 144 -8.28 -5.13 -7.88
N LEU A 145 -8.72 -6.33 -8.27
CA LEU A 145 -9.17 -7.35 -7.31
C LEU A 145 -8.03 -7.77 -6.39
N ARG A 146 -6.83 -8.00 -6.94
CA ARG A 146 -5.63 -8.27 -6.15
C ARG A 146 -5.36 -7.14 -5.15
N ALA A 147 -5.42 -5.88 -5.59
CA ALA A 147 -5.14 -4.72 -4.75
C ALA A 147 -6.12 -4.62 -3.57
N HIS A 148 -7.41 -4.85 -3.80
CA HIS A 148 -8.40 -4.90 -2.70
C HIS A 148 -8.12 -6.05 -1.72
N ILE A 149 -7.76 -7.24 -2.20
CA ILE A 149 -7.43 -8.38 -1.31
C ILE A 149 -6.18 -8.08 -0.46
N LEU A 150 -5.18 -7.42 -1.04
CA LEU A 150 -3.99 -6.98 -0.33
C LEU A 150 -4.32 -5.90 0.72
N HIS A 151 -5.17 -4.94 0.37
CA HIS A 151 -5.65 -3.88 1.26
C HIS A 151 -6.38 -4.46 2.48
N GLU A 152 -7.37 -5.32 2.27
CA GLU A 152 -8.13 -5.93 3.36
C GLU A 152 -7.27 -6.84 4.23
N GLY A 153 -6.28 -7.52 3.63
CA GLY A 153 -5.29 -8.28 4.38
C GLY A 153 -4.38 -7.38 5.23
N LEU A 154 -3.98 -6.19 4.76
CA LEU A 154 -3.22 -5.25 5.59
C LEU A 154 -4.06 -4.73 6.77
N HIS A 155 -5.36 -4.47 6.59
CA HIS A 155 -6.25 -4.20 7.72
C HIS A 155 -6.23 -5.34 8.74
N MET A 156 -6.40 -6.59 8.29
CA MET A 156 -6.33 -7.76 9.15
C MET A 156 -4.97 -7.87 9.87
N LEU A 157 -3.89 -7.33 9.30
CA LEU A 157 -2.56 -7.28 9.91
C LEU A 157 -2.32 -6.04 10.79
N GLY A 158 -3.29 -5.13 10.91
CA GLY A 158 -3.26 -4.00 11.84
C GLY A 158 -3.06 -2.63 11.20
N PHE A 159 -3.13 -2.51 9.87
CA PHE A 159 -3.01 -1.22 9.19
C PHE A 159 -4.32 -0.42 9.26
N GLY A 160 -4.19 0.90 9.38
CA GLY A 160 -5.28 1.85 9.22
C GLY A 160 -5.28 2.46 7.81
N HIS A 161 -6.37 3.12 7.42
CA HIS A 161 -6.37 3.90 6.18
C HIS A 161 -5.41 5.09 6.26
N GLU A 162 -4.64 5.29 5.20
CA GLU A 162 -3.58 6.30 5.13
C GLU A 162 -4.15 7.74 5.02
N HIS A 163 -5.27 7.92 4.31
CA HIS A 163 -5.95 9.23 4.21
C HIS A 163 -6.39 9.77 5.58
N ALA A 164 -6.69 8.87 6.52
CA ALA A 164 -7.10 9.17 7.89
C ALA A 164 -5.92 9.28 8.86
N SER A 165 -4.68 9.26 8.37
CA SER A 165 -3.49 9.52 9.19
C SER A 165 -3.63 10.84 9.96
N PRO A 166 -3.25 10.92 11.24
CA PRO A 166 -3.16 12.19 11.96
C PRO A 166 -2.12 13.15 11.34
N LYS A 167 -1.22 12.63 10.48
CA LYS A 167 -0.24 13.41 9.71
C LYS A 167 -0.70 13.69 8.26
N SER A 168 -1.93 13.34 7.90
CA SER A 168 -2.48 13.57 6.57
C SER A 168 -2.54 15.07 6.24
N PRO A 169 -1.96 15.52 5.11
CA PRO A 169 -1.98 16.92 4.71
C PRO A 169 -3.28 17.31 3.97
N ILE A 170 -4.23 16.38 3.79
CA ILE A 170 -5.40 16.57 2.94
C ILE A 170 -6.27 17.72 3.47
N LYS A 171 -6.51 18.70 2.61
CA LYS A 171 -7.45 19.80 2.86
C LYS A 171 -8.78 19.48 2.19
N TRP A 172 -9.71 18.93 2.97
CA TRP A 172 -11.01 18.49 2.46
C TRP A 172 -11.91 19.65 2.02
N ASN A 173 -12.57 19.48 0.88
CA ASN A 173 -13.76 20.22 0.50
C ASN A 173 -15.00 19.45 0.97
N PHE A 174 -15.43 19.71 2.21
CA PHE A 174 -16.45 18.92 2.90
C PHE A 174 -17.76 18.76 2.11
N ASP A 175 -18.27 19.84 1.51
CA ASP A 175 -19.51 19.81 0.72
C ASP A 175 -19.39 18.87 -0.49
N LYS A 176 -18.22 18.88 -1.14
CA LYS A 176 -17.93 18.00 -2.28
C LYS A 176 -17.72 16.58 -1.84
N VAL A 177 -17.04 16.33 -0.72
CA VAL A 177 -16.89 14.99 -0.12
C VAL A 177 -18.25 14.37 0.14
N TYR A 178 -19.13 15.05 0.88
CA TYR A 178 -20.46 14.53 1.19
C TYR A 178 -21.28 14.26 -0.07
N LYS A 179 -21.27 15.17 -1.05
CA LYS A 179 -21.96 14.97 -2.32
C LYS A 179 -21.40 13.78 -3.10
N HIS A 180 -20.07 13.66 -3.17
CA HIS A 180 -19.38 12.60 -3.89
C HIS A 180 -19.74 11.23 -3.32
N PHE A 181 -19.58 11.01 -2.01
CA PHE A 181 -19.88 9.72 -1.38
C PHE A 181 -21.38 9.41 -1.32
N LYS A 182 -22.25 10.43 -1.25
CA LYS A 182 -23.69 10.22 -1.41
C LYS A 182 -24.04 9.69 -2.80
N THR A 183 -23.45 10.26 -3.86
CA THR A 183 -23.70 9.82 -5.24
C THR A 183 -23.07 8.47 -5.54
N MET A 184 -21.82 8.25 -5.12
CA MET A 184 -21.06 7.04 -5.44
C MET A 184 -21.50 5.82 -4.62
N CYS A 185 -21.87 6.01 -3.35
CA CYS A 185 -22.08 4.91 -2.40
C CYS A 185 -23.42 4.99 -1.66
N GLY A 186 -24.22 6.03 -1.89
CA GLY A 186 -25.48 6.24 -1.18
C GLY A 186 -25.33 6.72 0.28
N TRP A 187 -24.09 6.93 0.75
CA TRP A 187 -23.78 7.25 2.14
C TRP A 187 -24.40 8.56 2.59
N ASP A 188 -24.95 8.58 3.80
CA ASP A 188 -25.33 9.83 4.45
C ASP A 188 -24.11 10.58 5.00
N SER A 189 -24.37 11.74 5.57
CA SER A 189 -23.30 12.62 6.08
C SER A 189 -22.58 12.00 7.28
N GLU A 190 -23.30 11.30 8.16
CA GLU A 190 -22.70 10.65 9.33
C GLU A 190 -21.75 9.52 8.91
N THR A 191 -22.22 8.63 8.03
CA THR A 191 -21.42 7.54 7.46
C THR A 191 -20.18 8.09 6.75
N THR A 192 -20.33 9.15 5.96
CA THR A 192 -19.19 9.77 5.27
C THR A 192 -18.23 10.43 6.24
N SER A 193 -18.74 11.10 7.27
CA SER A 193 -17.92 11.74 8.30
C SER A 193 -17.05 10.72 9.02
N VAL A 194 -17.64 9.59 9.44
CA VAL A 194 -16.93 8.54 10.18
C VAL A 194 -15.95 7.77 9.29
N ASN A 195 -16.29 7.47 8.03
CA ASN A 195 -15.46 6.62 7.18
C ASN A 195 -14.41 7.38 6.36
N VAL A 196 -14.59 8.68 6.10
CA VAL A 196 -13.73 9.45 5.20
C VAL A 196 -13.04 10.61 5.90
N LEU A 197 -13.77 11.34 6.75
CA LEU A 197 -13.27 12.61 7.31
C LEU A 197 -12.62 12.42 8.70
N LYS A 198 -13.03 11.40 9.44
CA LYS A 198 -12.49 11.11 10.77
C LYS A 198 -11.06 10.58 10.66
N GLN A 199 -10.13 11.32 11.24
CA GLN A 199 -8.75 10.87 11.41
C GLN A 199 -8.64 9.83 12.53
N HIS A 200 -7.63 8.97 12.44
CA HIS A 200 -7.27 8.06 13.51
C HIS A 200 -6.76 8.85 14.73
N PRO A 201 -7.17 8.47 15.96
CA PRO A 201 -6.63 9.10 17.17
C PRO A 201 -5.12 8.89 17.26
N ALA A 202 -4.36 9.99 17.37
CA ALA A 202 -2.89 9.95 17.34
C ALA A 202 -2.27 9.12 18.49
N ASP A 203 -3.00 8.90 19.58
CA ASP A 203 -2.61 8.07 20.72
C ASP A 203 -2.91 6.56 20.53
N GLN A 204 -3.63 6.20 19.46
CA GLN A 204 -4.00 4.82 19.14
C GLN A 204 -3.21 4.23 17.97
N VAL A 205 -2.63 5.09 17.13
CA VAL A 205 -1.87 4.68 15.96
C VAL A 205 -0.40 5.03 16.10
N ASP A 206 0.45 4.15 15.59
CA ASP A 206 1.79 4.54 15.18
C ASP A 206 1.69 5.00 13.73
N ALA A 207 1.68 6.32 13.57
CA ALA A 207 1.57 7.01 12.32
C ALA A 207 2.80 7.88 12.08
N SER A 208 3.17 7.91 10.84
CA SER A 208 4.44 8.41 10.37
C SER A 208 4.12 9.30 9.15
N GLU A 209 5.10 9.86 8.45
CA GLU A 209 4.85 10.72 7.29
C GLU A 209 3.85 10.12 6.29
N TYR A 210 2.99 10.97 5.77
CA TYR A 210 1.88 10.57 4.90
C TYR A 210 2.37 9.97 3.57
N ASP A 211 1.86 8.78 3.23
CA ASP A 211 2.20 8.06 1.99
C ASP A 211 1.04 8.06 0.96
N PRO A 212 1.05 8.96 -0.05
CA PRO A 212 0.00 8.97 -1.07
C PRO A 212 0.03 7.73 -1.98
N LYS A 213 1.09 6.92 -1.95
CA LYS A 213 1.23 5.69 -2.76
C LYS A 213 0.86 4.43 -1.99
N SER A 214 0.57 4.53 -0.69
CA SER A 214 0.18 3.37 0.12
C SER A 214 -1.05 2.70 -0.49
N ILE A 215 -1.04 1.37 -0.53
CA ILE A 215 -2.24 0.62 -0.91
C ILE A 215 -3.39 0.87 0.07
N MET A 216 -3.09 1.32 1.30
CA MET A 216 -4.06 1.69 2.34
C MET A 216 -4.70 3.07 2.12
N HIS A 217 -4.32 3.77 1.05
CA HIS A 217 -4.89 5.06 0.72
C HIS A 217 -6.22 4.92 -0.03
N TYR A 218 -7.20 5.76 0.30
CA TYR A 218 -8.46 5.81 -0.46
C TYR A 218 -8.26 6.55 -1.79
N GLN A 219 -9.05 6.16 -2.79
CA GLN A 219 -9.18 7.02 -3.95
C GLN A 219 -9.80 8.35 -3.50
N ILE A 220 -9.15 9.47 -3.85
CA ILE A 220 -9.64 10.82 -3.60
C ILE A 220 -9.79 11.53 -4.94
N ASP A 221 -11.02 11.95 -5.23
CA ASP A 221 -11.34 12.76 -6.39
C ASP A 221 -10.84 14.21 -6.18
N ASP A 222 -10.37 14.87 -7.25
CA ASP A 222 -9.83 16.24 -7.16
C ASP A 222 -10.86 17.24 -6.63
N SER A 223 -12.14 17.02 -6.90
CA SER A 223 -13.22 17.88 -6.41
C SER A 223 -13.42 17.79 -4.89
N CYS A 224 -12.93 16.71 -4.26
CA CYS A 224 -13.03 16.49 -2.83
C CYS A 224 -11.95 17.23 -2.02
N THR A 225 -10.97 17.86 -2.68
CA THR A 225 -9.91 18.63 -2.01
C THR A 225 -9.98 20.11 -2.37
N GLN A 226 -9.42 20.97 -1.51
CA GLN A 226 -9.43 22.42 -1.73
C GLN A 226 -8.36 22.87 -2.73
N ASP A 227 -7.27 22.12 -2.85
CA ASP A 227 -6.14 22.41 -3.73
C ASP A 227 -6.17 21.62 -5.05
N GLY A 228 -7.21 20.82 -5.28
CA GLY A 228 -7.36 19.98 -6.46
C GLY A 228 -6.43 18.76 -6.48
N SER A 229 -5.79 18.45 -5.36
CA SER A 229 -5.04 17.19 -5.22
C SER A 229 -5.99 15.99 -5.31
N CYS A 230 -5.54 14.93 -5.96
CA CYS A 230 -6.27 13.67 -6.09
C CYS A 230 -5.33 12.49 -5.83
N VAL A 231 -5.93 11.35 -5.46
CA VAL A 231 -5.23 10.09 -5.32
C VAL A 231 -6.01 9.04 -6.10
N LEU A 232 -5.37 8.42 -7.09
CA LEU A 232 -5.94 7.31 -7.84
C LEU A 232 -5.83 6.01 -7.03
N VAL A 233 -6.46 4.95 -7.52
CA VAL A 233 -6.33 3.63 -6.91
C VAL A 233 -4.87 3.18 -6.98
N ASN A 234 -4.25 2.96 -5.82
CA ASN A 234 -2.94 2.35 -5.72
C ASN A 234 -3.07 0.83 -5.88
N LEU A 235 -2.36 0.26 -6.85
CA LEU A 235 -2.49 -1.16 -7.20
C LEU A 235 -1.36 -2.03 -6.63
N GLU A 236 -0.37 -1.43 -5.99
CA GLU A 236 0.80 -2.12 -5.45
C GLU A 236 1.00 -1.72 -3.98
N LEU A 237 1.55 -2.63 -3.20
CA LEU A 237 2.12 -2.29 -1.89
C LEU A 237 3.21 -1.25 -2.10
N SER A 238 3.12 -0.10 -1.44
CA SER A 238 4.21 0.87 -1.46
C SER A 238 5.44 0.25 -0.80
N ASP A 239 6.62 0.80 -1.08
CA ASP A 239 7.84 0.36 -0.38
C ASP A 239 7.69 0.52 1.12
N LEU A 240 6.84 1.46 1.51
CA LEU A 240 6.60 1.75 2.88
C LEU A 240 5.64 0.78 3.56
N ASP A 241 4.56 0.38 2.88
CA ASP A 241 3.69 -0.70 3.33
C ASP A 241 4.53 -1.96 3.64
N LYS A 242 5.45 -2.32 2.73
CA LYS A 242 6.34 -3.49 2.87
C LYS A 242 7.30 -3.35 4.05
N GLN A 243 7.96 -2.20 4.18
CA GLN A 243 8.89 -1.94 5.26
C GLN A 243 8.19 -2.01 6.62
N ARG A 244 7.02 -1.36 6.73
CA ARG A 244 6.25 -1.35 7.98
C ARG A 244 5.78 -2.75 8.33
N LEU A 245 5.24 -3.49 7.36
CA LEU A 245 4.79 -4.86 7.57
C LEU A 245 5.95 -5.76 8.05
N LYS A 246 7.13 -5.61 7.44
CA LYS A 246 8.34 -6.32 7.86
C LYS A 246 8.74 -5.96 9.29
N SER A 247 8.71 -4.67 9.67
CA SER A 247 9.04 -4.26 11.04
C SER A 247 8.04 -4.76 12.09
N MET A 248 6.77 -4.84 11.71
CA MET A 248 5.69 -5.29 12.57
C MET A 248 5.85 -6.77 12.93
N TYR A 249 6.22 -7.60 11.95
CA TYR A 249 6.25 -9.06 12.11
C TYR A 249 7.64 -9.68 11.93
N ALA A 250 8.71 -8.90 11.96
CA ALA A 250 10.07 -9.41 11.99
C ALA A 250 10.29 -10.27 13.25
N ASP A 251 10.89 -11.44 13.05
CA ASP A 251 11.26 -12.33 14.13
C ASP A 251 12.51 -11.76 14.84
N ASN A 252 12.33 -11.21 16.03
CA ASN A 252 13.43 -10.69 16.86
C ASN A 252 14.23 -11.82 17.53
N SER A 253 13.95 -13.09 17.19
CA SER A 253 14.65 -14.28 17.71
C SER A 253 16.14 -14.33 17.31
N HIS A 254 16.59 -13.47 16.38
CA HIS A 254 17.99 -13.32 15.98
C HIS A 254 18.66 -11.97 16.36
N THR A 255 17.98 -11.06 17.07
CA THR A 255 18.61 -9.82 17.58
C THR A 255 19.17 -9.97 19.00
N GLY A 256 19.43 -11.20 19.44
CA GLY A 256 20.33 -11.51 20.54
C GLY A 256 21.81 -11.42 20.12
N VAL A 257 22.22 -10.31 19.51
CA VAL A 257 23.62 -9.90 19.58
C VAL A 257 23.66 -8.89 20.71
N ALA A 258 24.32 -9.28 21.79
CA ALA A 258 24.56 -8.43 22.95
C ALA A 258 24.91 -7.01 22.50
N GLU A 259 24.27 -6.00 23.10
CA GLU A 259 24.89 -4.71 23.29
C GLU A 259 26.24 -4.98 23.98
N ALA A 260 27.30 -5.06 23.19
CA ALA A 260 28.62 -4.80 23.70
C ALA A 260 28.58 -3.35 24.17
N SER A 261 28.54 -3.18 25.50
CA SER A 261 28.68 -1.87 26.12
C SER A 261 29.85 -1.15 25.46
N PRO A 262 29.68 0.10 25.01
CA PRO A 262 30.78 0.84 24.42
C PRO A 262 31.90 0.94 25.46
N PRO A 263 33.18 0.72 25.10
CA PRO A 263 34.28 0.92 26.03
C PRO A 263 34.26 2.38 26.47
N THR A 264 34.07 2.60 27.77
CA THR A 264 34.23 3.90 28.40
C THR A 264 35.67 4.38 28.20
N LEU A 265 35.86 5.32 27.27
CA LEU A 265 37.08 6.11 27.16
C LEU A 265 36.92 7.41 27.98
N PRO A 266 37.95 7.85 28.71
CA PRO A 266 37.85 8.99 29.62
C PRO A 266 37.79 10.32 28.85
N MET A 267 36.96 11.23 29.38
CA MET A 267 36.77 12.62 28.96
C MET A 267 38.02 13.50 29.13
N ALA A 268 38.43 14.19 28.05
CA ALA A 268 39.05 15.53 27.92
C ALA A 268 39.72 15.59 26.52
N SER A 269 39.68 16.61 25.66
CA SER A 269 39.69 18.08 25.77
C SER A 269 39.26 18.69 24.41
N ALA A 270 38.98 20.00 24.38
CA ALA A 270 38.16 20.75 23.41
C ALA A 270 38.78 21.18 22.04
N SER A 271 37.87 21.30 21.04
CA SER A 271 37.76 22.23 19.87
C SER A 271 38.78 22.16 18.69
N PRO A 272 38.48 22.60 17.43
CA PRO A 272 37.38 23.47 16.93
C PRO A 272 36.66 22.97 15.62
N PRO A 273 35.70 23.71 15.00
CA PRO A 273 34.74 23.19 13.99
C PRO A 273 35.27 23.19 12.54
N PRO A 274 34.61 22.47 11.60
CA PRO A 274 35.07 22.37 10.21
C PRO A 274 34.70 23.62 9.38
N PRO A 275 35.56 24.03 8.41
CA PRO A 275 35.25 25.11 7.48
C PRO A 275 34.40 24.63 6.29
N THR A 276 33.53 25.52 5.81
CA THR A 276 32.74 25.41 4.57
C THR A 276 33.48 26.00 3.35
N LEU A 277 32.97 25.64 2.15
CA LEU A 277 33.53 25.80 0.80
C LEU A 277 34.21 27.13 0.43
N ALA A 278 35.32 27.03 -0.32
CA ALA A 278 35.68 27.97 -1.38
C ALA A 278 36.52 27.30 -2.50
N THR A 279 36.14 27.55 -3.74
CA THR A 279 36.87 27.26 -4.99
C THR A 279 38.06 28.20 -5.18
N VAL A 280 39.21 27.73 -5.70
CA VAL A 280 40.01 28.34 -6.80
C VAL A 280 41.27 27.51 -7.11
N LEU A 281 41.54 27.40 -8.42
CA LEU A 281 42.68 26.81 -9.12
C LEU A 281 44.07 27.04 -8.48
N GLN A 282 44.93 26.01 -8.60
CA GLN A 282 46.25 26.18 -9.22
C GLN A 282 46.79 24.86 -9.79
N LEU A 283 46.96 24.85 -11.12
CA LEU A 283 47.87 23.95 -11.86
C LEU A 283 49.31 24.29 -11.48
N VAL A 284 50.17 23.28 -11.31
CA VAL A 284 51.41 23.04 -12.10
C VAL A 284 52.03 21.72 -11.62
N GLY A 285 52.36 20.83 -12.55
CA GLY A 285 53.18 19.63 -12.28
C GLY A 285 52.91 18.46 -13.21
N GLY A 286 52.91 18.71 -14.53
CA GLY A 286 52.60 17.69 -15.53
C GLY A 286 53.55 16.50 -15.55
N GLN A 287 53.01 15.31 -15.82
CA GLN A 287 53.37 14.45 -16.95
C GLN A 287 52.50 13.18 -16.91
N ALA A 288 51.84 12.90 -18.03
CA ALA A 288 51.07 11.70 -18.27
C ALA A 288 51.99 10.56 -18.75
N LYS A 289 51.79 9.35 -18.21
CA LYS A 289 52.18 8.09 -18.87
C LYS A 289 51.13 7.02 -18.60
N LEU A 290 50.44 6.64 -19.67
CA LEU A 290 49.61 5.45 -19.78
C LEU A 290 50.48 4.34 -20.38
N VAL A 291 50.57 3.19 -19.73
CA VAL A 291 51.16 1.97 -20.33
C VAL A 291 50.10 0.88 -20.22
N GLY A 292 49.57 0.47 -21.37
CA GLY A 292 48.64 -0.65 -21.48
C GLY A 292 49.36 -1.96 -21.75
N LEU A 293 48.64 -3.06 -21.53
CA LEU A 293 48.90 -4.37 -22.15
C LEU A 293 47.56 -4.97 -22.64
N TYR A 294 47.47 -5.05 -23.97
CA TYR A 294 46.80 -6.03 -24.83
C TYR A 294 45.31 -6.44 -24.65
N SER A 295 44.51 -5.99 -25.63
CA SER A 295 43.33 -6.66 -26.27
C SER A 295 43.86 -7.55 -27.45
N PRO A 296 43.09 -8.26 -28.33
CA PRO A 296 41.63 -8.28 -28.55
C PRO A 296 40.98 -9.61 -29.04
N LEU A 297 39.65 -9.61 -29.21
CA LEU A 297 38.82 -10.11 -30.34
C LEU A 297 37.34 -10.17 -29.86
N VAL A 298 36.27 -9.66 -30.49
CA VAL A 298 36.00 -8.92 -31.75
C VAL A 298 34.76 -8.04 -31.52
N LEU A 299 34.78 -6.86 -32.13
CA LEU A 299 33.72 -5.86 -32.28
C LEU A 299 33.23 -5.86 -33.74
N LEU A 300 31.94 -5.55 -33.99
CA LEU A 300 31.38 -4.54 -34.94
C LEU A 300 29.94 -4.93 -35.32
N LEU A 301 28.89 -4.11 -35.09
CA LEU A 301 28.54 -2.78 -35.66
C LEU A 301 28.36 -2.84 -37.21
N VAL A 302 27.37 -2.24 -37.87
CA VAL A 302 26.95 -0.83 -37.86
C VAL A 302 25.58 -0.66 -38.56
N PHE A 303 24.81 0.31 -38.05
CA PHE A 303 23.78 1.20 -38.63
C PHE A 303 23.59 1.32 -40.16
N GLY A 304 22.40 1.79 -40.57
CA GLY A 304 22.28 2.64 -41.76
C GLY A 304 20.88 2.83 -42.34
N ALA A 305 20.35 4.04 -42.28
CA ALA A 305 18.99 4.44 -42.65
C ALA A 305 18.71 4.61 -44.16
N ALA A 306 17.40 4.60 -44.45
CA ALA A 306 16.68 5.46 -45.42
C ALA A 306 16.65 5.16 -46.94
N ARG A 307 15.39 4.94 -47.37
CA ARG A 307 14.65 5.53 -48.51
C ARG A 307 14.82 5.01 -49.96
N VAL A 308 13.67 4.49 -50.45
CA VAL A 308 12.85 4.95 -51.61
C VAL A 308 13.13 4.38 -53.02
N ARG A 309 12.09 3.67 -53.53
CA ARG A 309 11.59 3.49 -54.94
C ARG A 309 12.55 2.82 -55.94
N LYS A 310 12.15 2.05 -56.95
CA LYS A 310 10.89 1.78 -57.67
C LYS A 310 11.12 0.56 -58.59
N LEU A 311 10.03 -0.06 -59.08
CA LEU A 311 9.90 -0.90 -60.30
C LEU A 311 10.57 -2.29 -60.19
N VAL A 312 9.91 -3.40 -60.50
CA VAL A 312 8.86 -3.73 -61.49
C VAL A 312 7.78 -4.59 -60.85
#